data_AF-A0A919PZU8-F1
#
_entry.id   AF-A0A919PZU8-F1
#
_cell.length_a   1.000
_cell.length_b   1.000
_cell.length_c   1.000
_cell.angle_alpha   90.00
_cell.angle_beta   90.00
_cell.angle_gamma   90.00
#
_symmetry.space_group_name_H-M   'P 1'
#
loop_
_entity.id
_entity.type
_entity.pdbx_description
1 polymer ?
#
loop_
_entity_poly.entity_id
_entity_poly.type
_entity_poly.pdbx_seq_one_letter_code
_entity_poly.pdbx_strand_id
1 'polypeptide(L)'
;MTSPTSPGVYRAPMRSRDDDVPDGPAVDRALSLGLCGLGGRLEGSPDALEDAVSLARRQHGDRLAQRIGRFAAVPDGTEVWTRDVDGLYWRGELAGPWHYDARPDAAAVDLVHVRTCRWADSPLEEPSVPDAVRASFARGGRNWQRIRAATPR
;
A
#
# COMPACT_ATOMS: atom_id res chain seq x y z
N MET A 1 -10.19 0.62 -31.35
CA MET A 1 -10.68 0.88 -29.98
C MET A 1 -9.85 0.03 -29.03
N THR A 2 -8.84 0.62 -28.40
CA THR A 2 -7.99 -0.07 -27.41
C THR A 2 -8.82 -0.23 -26.15
N SER A 3 -9.18 -1.47 -25.78
CA SER A 3 -9.82 -1.73 -24.49
C SER A 3 -8.99 -1.07 -23.39
N PRO A 4 -9.60 -0.34 -22.43
CA PRO A 4 -8.84 0.19 -21.31
C PRO A 4 -8.18 -0.99 -20.62
N THR A 5 -6.85 -1.02 -20.61
CA THR A 5 -6.08 -2.03 -19.90
C THR A 5 -6.52 -1.91 -18.45
N SER A 6 -7.26 -2.90 -17.92
CA SER A 6 -7.78 -2.81 -16.56
C SER A 6 -6.63 -2.47 -15.62
N PRO A 7 -6.78 -1.42 -14.79
CA PRO A 7 -5.74 -1.06 -13.84
C PRO A 7 -5.41 -2.32 -13.03
N GLY A 8 -4.13 -2.70 -12.99
CA GLY A 8 -3.74 -3.96 -12.35
C GLY A 8 -4.14 -3.99 -10.88
N VAL A 9 -4.47 -5.16 -10.33
CA VAL A 9 -4.78 -5.29 -8.90
C VAL A 9 -3.48 -5.31 -8.10
N TYR A 10 -3.43 -4.64 -6.94
CA TYR A 10 -2.23 -4.60 -6.09
C TYR A 10 -2.49 -5.07 -4.66
N ARG A 11 -1.46 -5.70 -4.09
CA ARG A 11 -1.35 -5.92 -2.66
C ARG A 11 -0.76 -4.69 -2.00
N ALA A 12 -1.51 -4.15 -1.06
CA ALA A 12 -1.24 -3.01 -0.24
C ALA A 12 -0.72 -3.51 1.13
N PRO A 13 0.61 -3.50 1.37
CA PRO A 13 1.18 -4.24 2.50
C PRO A 13 0.76 -3.68 3.86
N MET A 14 0.42 -2.38 3.97
CA MET A 14 -0.01 -1.65 5.19
C MET A 14 0.73 -1.99 6.48
N ARG A 15 1.94 -2.55 6.35
CA ARG A 15 2.74 -3.09 7.42
C ARG A 15 4.15 -2.55 7.27
N SER A 16 4.69 -2.04 8.37
CA SER A 16 6.05 -1.53 8.42
C SER A 16 7.07 -2.63 8.09
N ARG A 17 8.22 -2.20 7.55
CA ARG A 17 9.40 -3.05 7.42
C ARG A 17 10.38 -2.89 8.59
N ASP A 18 10.13 -1.92 9.45
CA ASP A 18 10.78 -1.75 10.72
C ASP A 18 10.17 -2.76 11.69
N ASP A 19 11.00 -3.63 12.26
CA ASP A 19 10.55 -4.70 13.14
C ASP A 19 10.24 -4.16 14.56
N ASP A 20 10.63 -2.92 14.86
CA ASP A 20 10.29 -2.23 16.12
C ASP A 20 8.88 -1.60 16.08
N VAL A 21 8.24 -1.56 14.91
CA VAL A 21 6.86 -1.07 14.76
C VAL A 21 5.89 -2.24 14.89
N PRO A 22 4.93 -2.19 15.84
CA PRO A 22 3.94 -3.26 16.00
C PRO A 22 3.13 -3.52 14.74
N ASP A 23 2.78 -4.79 14.53
CA ASP A 23 1.84 -5.20 13.48
C ASP A 23 0.42 -4.73 13.84
N GLY A 24 -0.30 -4.15 12.86
CA GLY A 24 -1.71 -3.76 13.02
C GLY A 24 -2.00 -2.26 12.98
N PRO A 25 -1.38 -1.42 13.85
CA PRO A 25 -1.71 0.00 13.94
C PRO A 25 -1.67 0.77 12.61
N ALA A 26 -0.77 0.38 11.71
CA ALA A 26 -0.68 0.96 10.38
C ALA A 26 -1.90 0.65 9.48
N VAL A 27 -2.39 -0.59 9.49
CA VAL A 27 -3.59 -0.96 8.72
C VAL A 27 -4.86 -0.37 9.34
N ASP A 28 -4.97 -0.36 10.67
CA ASP A 28 -6.12 0.26 11.36
C ASP A 28 -6.24 1.75 11.06
N ARG A 29 -5.11 2.48 11.14
CA ARG A 29 -5.03 3.88 10.74
C ARG A 29 -5.43 4.06 9.27
N ALA A 30 -4.89 3.23 8.38
CA ALA A 30 -5.13 3.32 6.95
C ALA A 30 -6.62 3.15 6.62
N LEU A 31 -7.28 2.15 7.23
CA LEU A 31 -8.70 1.89 7.06
C LEU A 31 -9.55 3.04 7.63
N SER A 32 -9.23 3.50 8.86
CA SER A 32 -9.98 4.58 9.53
C SER A 32 -9.91 5.92 8.79
N LEU A 33 -8.79 6.22 8.13
CA LEU A 33 -8.57 7.52 7.46
C LEU A 33 -8.82 7.48 5.95
N GLY A 34 -9.19 6.33 5.38
CA GLY A 34 -9.32 6.21 3.93
C GLY A 34 -7.98 6.40 3.21
N LEU A 35 -6.93 5.76 3.71
CA LEU A 35 -5.57 5.84 3.18
C LEU A 35 -5.06 4.47 2.74
N CYS A 36 -4.21 4.46 1.73
CA CYS A 36 -3.33 3.35 1.39
C CYS A 36 -1.91 3.90 1.44
N GLY A 37 -1.01 3.30 2.22
CA GLY A 37 0.38 3.71 2.24
C GLY A 37 1.42 2.60 2.43
N LEU A 38 2.65 3.06 2.53
CA LEU A 38 3.82 2.25 2.82
C LEU A 38 4.76 2.99 3.79
N GLY A 39 5.50 2.19 4.55
CA GLY A 39 6.55 2.67 5.43
C GLY A 39 7.86 2.98 4.72
N GLY A 40 8.74 3.61 5.47
CA GLY A 40 9.99 4.19 4.99
C GLY A 40 10.15 5.65 5.43
N ARG A 41 9.98 5.92 6.73
CA ARG A 41 10.26 7.23 7.36
C ARG A 41 11.51 7.90 6.77
N LEU A 42 11.34 9.16 6.38
CA LEU A 42 12.40 10.01 5.86
C LEU A 42 12.69 11.14 6.83
N GLU A 43 13.97 11.43 7.03
CA GLU A 43 14.39 12.69 7.64
C GLU A 43 14.17 13.83 6.64
N GLY A 44 13.50 14.91 7.06
CA GLY A 44 13.31 16.13 6.26
C GLY A 44 11.95 16.29 5.56
N SER A 45 10.93 15.49 5.93
CA SER A 45 9.51 15.64 5.53
C SER A 45 9.27 16.25 4.14
N PRO A 46 9.49 15.48 3.06
CA PRO A 46 9.42 16.00 1.69
C PRO A 46 7.99 16.36 1.27
N ASP A 47 7.84 17.53 0.66
CA ASP A 47 6.56 17.99 0.10
C ASP A 47 6.29 17.44 -1.32
N ALA A 48 7.34 16.96 -2.02
CA ALA A 48 7.26 16.47 -3.39
C ALA A 48 7.76 15.02 -3.54
N LEU A 49 7.20 14.31 -4.51
CA LEU A 49 7.55 12.91 -4.80
C LEU A 49 9.01 12.75 -5.20
N GLU A 50 9.54 13.68 -6.01
CA GLU A 50 10.93 13.66 -6.46
C GLU A 50 11.91 13.79 -5.28
N ASP A 51 11.61 14.68 -4.34
CA ASP A 51 12.38 14.85 -3.12
C ASP A 51 12.29 13.61 -2.24
N ALA A 52 11.10 13.02 -2.09
CA ALA A 52 10.91 11.80 -1.33
C ALA A 52 11.69 10.62 -1.93
N VAL A 53 11.67 10.44 -3.25
CA VAL A 53 12.44 9.40 -3.94
C VAL A 53 13.94 9.63 -3.78
N SER A 54 14.39 10.89 -3.86
CA SER A 54 15.80 11.26 -3.69
C SER A 54 16.28 11.04 -2.25
N LEU A 55 15.51 11.47 -1.26
CA LEU A 55 15.78 11.25 0.17
C LEU A 55 15.77 9.75 0.50
N ALA A 56 14.77 9.01 0.05
CA ALA A 56 14.68 7.57 0.26
C ALA A 56 15.89 6.84 -0.33
N ARG A 57 16.37 7.25 -1.51
CA ARG A 57 17.57 6.67 -2.11
C ARG A 57 18.81 6.92 -1.24
N ARG A 58 18.97 8.14 -0.73
CA ARG A 58 20.11 8.50 0.13
C ARG A 58 20.08 7.80 1.49
N GLN A 59 18.91 7.72 2.13
CA GLN A 59 18.76 7.23 3.51
C GLN A 59 18.58 5.71 3.59
N HIS A 60 17.89 5.10 2.62
CA HIS A 60 17.47 3.69 2.67
C HIS A 60 17.82 2.88 1.42
N GLY A 61 18.47 3.52 0.43
CA GLY A 61 18.89 2.90 -0.83
C GLY A 61 17.79 2.78 -1.89
N ASP A 62 18.18 2.29 -3.07
CA ASP A 62 17.33 2.26 -4.26
C ASP A 62 16.04 1.44 -4.11
N ARG A 63 16.05 0.42 -3.24
CA ARG A 63 14.88 -0.48 -3.09
C ARG A 63 13.66 0.27 -2.56
N LEU A 64 13.83 1.14 -1.56
CA LEU A 64 12.73 1.96 -1.03
C LEU A 64 12.33 3.02 -2.08
N ALA A 65 13.31 3.72 -2.64
CA ALA A 65 13.07 4.77 -3.65
C ALA A 65 12.25 4.25 -4.85
N GLN A 66 12.63 3.10 -5.41
CA GLN A 66 11.89 2.46 -6.50
C GLN A 66 10.50 1.98 -6.08
N ARG A 67 10.31 1.60 -4.81
CA ARG A 67 9.00 1.20 -4.29
C ARG A 67 8.07 2.40 -4.17
N ILE A 68 8.55 3.53 -3.62
CA ILE A 68 7.80 4.80 -3.55
C ILE A 68 7.40 5.24 -4.96
N GLY A 69 8.34 5.30 -5.89
CA GLY A 69 8.06 5.71 -7.27
C GLY A 69 7.01 4.81 -7.95
N ARG A 70 7.13 3.49 -7.80
CA ARG A 70 6.13 2.54 -8.35
C ARG A 70 4.76 2.67 -7.69
N PHE A 71 4.71 2.95 -6.39
CA PHE A 71 3.45 3.14 -5.66
C PHE A 71 2.75 4.43 -6.10
N ALA A 72 3.49 5.52 -6.24
CA ALA A 72 2.97 6.81 -6.68
C ALA A 72 2.52 6.80 -8.16
N ALA A 73 3.21 6.06 -9.03
CA ALA A 73 2.91 6.00 -10.46
C ALA A 73 1.67 5.15 -10.84
N VAL A 74 1.07 4.43 -9.89
CA VAL A 74 -0.11 3.61 -10.15
C VAL A 74 -1.32 4.52 -10.41
N PRO A 75 -2.12 4.33 -11.48
CA PRO A 75 -3.27 5.19 -11.76
C PRO A 75 -4.30 5.21 -10.62
N ASP A 76 -5.01 6.32 -10.47
CA ASP A 76 -6.26 6.33 -9.68
C ASP A 76 -7.29 5.38 -10.31
N GLY A 77 -8.24 4.90 -9.50
CA GLY A 77 -9.14 3.82 -9.89
C GLY A 77 -8.53 2.43 -9.79
N THR A 78 -7.27 2.33 -9.33
CA THR A 78 -6.60 1.03 -9.18
C THR A 78 -7.07 0.31 -7.92
N GLU A 79 -7.53 -0.93 -8.10
CA GLU A 79 -7.92 -1.83 -7.01
C GLU A 79 -6.70 -2.26 -6.17
N VAL A 80 -6.86 -2.16 -4.86
CA VAL A 80 -5.90 -2.57 -3.86
C VAL A 80 -6.52 -3.50 -2.83
N TRP A 81 -5.71 -4.42 -2.31
CA TRP A 81 -6.10 -5.34 -1.26
C TRP A 81 -5.13 -5.28 -0.10
N THR A 82 -5.66 -5.23 1.13
CA THR A 82 -4.90 -5.43 2.36
C THR A 82 -5.56 -6.50 3.23
N ARG A 83 -4.87 -6.91 4.30
CA ARG A 83 -5.36 -7.87 5.29
C ARG A 83 -5.10 -7.27 6.67
N ASP A 84 -6.13 -7.22 7.50
CA ASP A 84 -6.02 -6.71 8.86
C ASP A 84 -5.43 -7.75 9.84
N VAL A 85 -5.34 -7.37 11.12
CA VAL A 85 -4.80 -8.23 12.19
C VAL A 85 -5.70 -9.40 12.52
N ASP A 86 -7.01 -9.27 12.32
CA ASP A 86 -7.99 -10.35 12.50
C ASP A 86 -7.99 -11.34 11.33
N GLY A 87 -7.26 -11.00 10.26
CA GLY A 87 -7.07 -11.81 9.08
C GLY A 87 -8.15 -11.63 8.02
N LEU A 88 -9.00 -10.61 8.17
CA LEU A 88 -10.01 -10.25 7.20
C LEU A 88 -9.40 -9.41 6.07
N TYR A 89 -10.01 -9.49 4.89
CA TYR A 89 -9.49 -8.89 3.68
C TYR A 89 -10.25 -7.63 3.32
N TRP A 90 -9.51 -6.55 3.12
CA TRP A 90 -10.07 -5.26 2.73
C TRP A 90 -9.76 -4.98 1.27
N ARG A 91 -10.81 -4.69 0.50
CA ARG A 91 -10.71 -4.19 -0.87
C ARG A 91 -10.85 -2.68 -0.86
N GLY A 92 -10.01 -1.99 -1.61
CA GLY A 92 -10.12 -0.55 -1.80
C GLY A 92 -9.71 -0.11 -3.20
N GLU A 93 -9.88 1.17 -3.46
CA GLU A 93 -9.51 1.83 -4.72
C GLU A 93 -8.67 3.07 -4.44
N LEU A 94 -7.54 3.24 -5.14
CA LEU A 94 -6.72 4.45 -5.03
C LEU A 94 -7.44 5.64 -5.67
N ALA A 95 -7.53 6.76 -4.95
CA ALA A 95 -8.40 7.88 -5.32
C ALA A 95 -7.70 9.24 -5.22
N GLY A 96 -6.36 9.27 -5.30
CA GLY A 96 -5.63 10.53 -5.24
C GLY A 96 -4.12 10.38 -5.31
N PRO A 97 -3.41 11.51 -5.44
CA PRO A 97 -1.97 11.54 -5.58
C PRO A 97 -1.25 11.08 -4.31
N TRP A 98 0.01 10.70 -4.50
CA TRP A 98 0.92 10.44 -3.38
C TRP A 98 1.20 11.74 -2.62
N HIS A 99 1.31 11.64 -1.29
CA HIS A 99 1.91 12.65 -0.43
C HIS A 99 2.66 11.98 0.74
N TYR A 100 3.53 12.74 1.38
CA TYR A 100 4.18 12.32 2.62
C TYR A 100 3.37 12.80 3.83
N ASP A 101 2.91 11.88 4.67
CA ASP A 101 2.25 12.17 5.93
C ASP A 101 3.30 12.37 7.03
N ALA A 102 3.66 13.62 7.27
CA ALA A 102 4.65 14.01 8.27
C ALA A 102 4.09 14.06 9.70
N ARG A 103 2.80 13.72 9.92
CA ARG A 103 2.21 13.79 11.25
C ARG A 103 2.85 12.77 12.20
N PRO A 104 3.01 13.10 13.50
CA PRO A 104 3.64 12.19 14.47
C PRO A 104 2.96 10.83 14.57
N ASP A 105 1.64 10.79 14.43
CA ASP A 105 0.84 9.56 14.47
C ASP A 105 1.06 8.66 13.24
N ALA A 106 1.31 9.24 12.06
CA ALA A 106 1.71 8.52 10.86
C ALA A 106 3.13 7.94 10.99
N ALA A 107 4.04 8.75 11.54
CA ALA A 107 5.41 8.33 11.80
C ALA A 107 5.47 7.20 12.84
N ALA A 108 4.67 7.25 13.91
CA ALA A 108 4.65 6.23 14.96
C ALA A 108 4.33 4.82 14.44
N VAL A 109 3.47 4.72 13.41
CA VAL A 109 3.09 3.44 12.79
C VAL A 109 3.81 3.16 11.47
N ASP A 110 4.78 4.01 11.09
CA ASP A 110 5.51 3.93 9.81
C ASP A 110 4.56 3.80 8.60
N LEU A 111 3.52 4.65 8.56
CA LEU A 111 2.60 4.78 7.43
C LEU A 111 2.68 6.22 6.89
N VAL A 112 3.80 6.53 6.25
CA VAL A 112 4.16 7.91 5.90
C VAL A 112 4.10 8.21 4.41
N HIS A 113 4.25 7.22 3.53
CA HIS A 113 4.05 7.42 2.09
C HIS A 113 2.65 6.98 1.72
N VAL A 114 1.72 7.92 1.57
CA VAL A 114 0.29 7.62 1.52
C VAL A 114 -0.38 8.17 0.26
N ARG A 115 -1.52 7.56 -0.07
CA ARG A 115 -2.49 8.01 -1.07
C ARG A 115 -3.88 7.86 -0.49
N THR A 116 -4.81 8.71 -0.90
CA THR A 116 -6.22 8.53 -0.60
C THR A 116 -6.70 7.20 -1.19
N CYS A 117 -7.45 6.44 -0.40
CA CYS A 117 -8.02 5.16 -0.78
C CYS A 117 -9.47 5.05 -0.31
N ARG A 118 -10.36 4.67 -1.22
CA ARG A 118 -11.75 4.35 -0.92
C ARG A 118 -11.83 2.88 -0.57
N TRP A 119 -11.75 2.55 0.72
CA TRP A 119 -11.97 1.20 1.22
C TRP A 119 -13.46 0.85 1.16
N ALA A 120 -13.77 -0.43 0.95
CA ALA A 120 -15.12 -0.94 1.13
C ALA A 120 -15.58 -0.78 2.58
N ASP A 121 -16.88 -0.63 2.82
CA ASP A 121 -17.45 -0.38 4.16
C ASP A 121 -17.31 -1.58 5.11
N SER A 122 -17.11 -2.78 4.55
CA SER A 122 -16.96 -4.02 5.32
C SER A 122 -15.86 -4.91 4.72
N PRO A 123 -15.11 -5.63 5.55
CA PRO A 123 -14.13 -6.58 5.06
C PRO A 123 -14.80 -7.84 4.50
N LEU A 124 -13.98 -8.66 3.84
CA LEU A 124 -14.35 -9.97 3.32
C LEU A 124 -13.65 -11.07 4.11
N GLU A 125 -14.40 -12.13 4.40
CA GLU A 125 -13.83 -13.39 4.89
C GLU A 125 -13.10 -14.11 3.76
N GLU A 126 -12.13 -14.95 4.12
CA GLU A 126 -11.26 -15.66 3.17
C GLU A 126 -12.04 -16.36 2.03
N PRO A 127 -13.17 -17.08 2.26
CA PRO A 127 -13.89 -17.76 1.18
C PRO A 127 -14.45 -16.82 0.09
N SER A 128 -14.68 -15.55 0.42
CA SER A 128 -15.22 -14.55 -0.51
C SER A 128 -14.14 -13.78 -1.27
N VAL A 129 -12.86 -14.00 -0.95
CA VAL A 129 -11.72 -13.30 -1.54
C VAL A 129 -11.27 -14.02 -2.80
N PRO A 130 -10.97 -13.33 -3.93
CA PRO A 130 -10.49 -14.00 -5.14
C PRO A 130 -9.22 -14.83 -4.91
N ASP A 131 -9.12 -15.99 -5.56
CA ASP A 131 -8.01 -16.94 -5.40
C ASP A 131 -6.63 -16.31 -5.60
N ALA A 132 -6.50 -15.44 -6.61
CA ALA A 132 -5.26 -14.73 -6.90
C ALA A 132 -4.83 -13.80 -5.77
N VAL A 133 -5.80 -13.16 -5.09
CA VAL A 133 -5.56 -12.33 -3.92
C VAL A 133 -5.12 -13.22 -2.76
N ARG A 134 -5.88 -14.28 -2.43
CA ARG A 134 -5.51 -15.23 -1.37
C ARG A 134 -4.10 -15.78 -1.56
N ALA A 135 -3.79 -16.24 -2.76
CA ALA A 135 -2.48 -16.76 -3.12
C ALA A 135 -1.36 -15.72 -2.97
N SER A 136 -1.64 -14.44 -3.23
CA SER A 136 -0.67 -13.36 -3.03
C SER A 136 -0.37 -13.09 -1.56
N PHE A 137 -1.34 -13.26 -0.66
CA PHE A 137 -1.13 -13.10 0.79
C PHE A 137 -0.51 -14.35 1.42
N ALA A 138 -0.87 -15.55 0.97
CA ALA A 138 -0.32 -16.82 1.45
C ALA A 138 1.19 -16.97 1.20
N ARG A 139 1.71 -16.34 0.14
CA ARG A 139 3.17 -16.28 -0.14
C ARG A 139 3.95 -15.43 0.88
N GLY A 140 3.26 -14.70 1.76
CA GLY A 140 3.88 -13.81 2.73
C GLY A 140 4.51 -12.57 2.09
N GLY A 141 5.25 -11.81 2.88
CA GLY A 141 5.95 -10.59 2.44
C GLY A 141 5.27 -9.28 2.84
N ARG A 142 6.03 -8.19 2.81
CA ARG A 142 5.65 -6.85 3.31
C ARG A 142 5.71 -5.78 2.21
N ASN A 143 5.57 -6.18 0.96
CA ASN A 143 5.85 -5.31 -0.19
C ASN A 143 4.59 -4.95 -0.97
N TRP A 144 4.59 -3.73 -1.50
CA TRP A 144 3.71 -3.31 -2.59
C TRP A 144 3.97 -4.18 -3.81
N GLN A 145 2.96 -4.95 -4.23
CA GLN A 145 3.12 -5.97 -5.28
C GLN A 145 1.88 -6.06 -6.15
N ARG A 146 2.05 -6.14 -7.47
CA ARG A 146 0.94 -6.42 -8.37
C ARG A 146 0.46 -7.86 -8.17
N ILE A 147 -0.83 -8.02 -7.89
CA ILE A 147 -1.51 -9.32 -7.86
C ILE A 147 -1.74 -9.72 -9.31
N ARG A 148 -1.07 -10.79 -9.72
CA ARG A 148 -1.32 -11.39 -11.03
C ARG A 148 -2.42 -12.42 -10.85
N ALA A 149 -3.52 -12.26 -11.58
CA ALA A 149 -4.45 -13.35 -11.76
C ALA A 149 -3.67 -14.56 -12.27
N ALA A 150 -3.90 -15.74 -11.68
CA ALA A 150 -3.52 -16.97 -12.37
C ALA A 150 -4.30 -16.96 -13.68
N THR A 151 -3.59 -17.01 -14.81
CA THR A 151 -4.26 -17.25 -16.09
C THR A 151 -5.06 -18.56 -15.92
N PRO A 152 -6.38 -18.57 -16.14
CA PRO A 152 -7.10 -19.83 -16.24
C PRO A 152 -6.43 -20.63 -17.36
N ARG A 153 -5.99 -21.86 -17.08
CA ARG A 153 -5.57 -22.78 -18.12
C ARG A 153 -6.78 -23.28 -18.89
#